data_AF-A0A158JE90-F1
#
_entry.id   AF-A0A158JE90-F1
#
_cell.length_a   1.000
_cell.length_b   1.000
_cell.length_c   1.000
_cell.angle_alpha   90.00
_cell.angle_beta   90.00
_cell.angle_gamma   90.00
#
_symmetry.space_group_name_H-M   'P 1'
#
loop_
_entity.id
_entity.type
_entity.pdbx_description
1 polymer ?
#
loop_
_entity_poly.entity_id
_entity_poly.type
_entity_poly.pdbx_seq_one_letter_code
_entity_poly.pdbx_strand_id
1 'polypeptide(L)'
;MGGKERLSIGEVVRRLTESDTVTASGKPYWDRSVVWGILRNPAYMGRAAFGKTQSRDHLQVRVRAQRHSADVPRKPYSTTRTDRQDWIEIPVPAIVSEALFQSAQGQLTENRKLARQRRGSAPLRLLQGLTVCGQCRYAYYAKKVSKAAAKGHQRDYAYYRCVGTDAYRFGGHRICDNFQVRTDRLDDLVWQQVVELLRHPDRLKNEYERRLDMMERNEKSSFDTASLEKQRLQLEKGKSRLIDSYADGIIDKTDFEPKIQQLKNRLEQIDGQIQESRRHGVVQSELFLVINRLEEFADAVTEKLDTIDLEMKRKIVLGLVRRVEIHKDEIVVVFRVDPQPQVLDSENSNDSGDGVKSMQHCRRRNLTTAGEYLHAPVCVGVEEAWA
;
A
#
# COMPACT_ATOMS: atom_id res chain seq x y z
N MET A 1 -28.27 19.19 -16.18
CA MET A 1 -27.32 19.53 -17.27
C MET A 1 -26.48 18.34 -17.78
N GLY A 2 -26.24 17.27 -17.01
CA GLY A 2 -25.28 16.22 -17.42
C GLY A 2 -25.65 15.32 -18.63
N GLY A 3 -26.91 14.85 -18.75
CA GLY A 3 -27.26 13.81 -19.75
C GLY A 3 -27.73 14.31 -21.12
N LYS A 4 -28.43 15.45 -21.18
CA LYS A 4 -29.03 15.97 -22.44
C LYS A 4 -28.02 16.70 -23.34
N GLU A 5 -27.06 17.40 -22.74
CA GLU A 5 -26.08 18.24 -23.46
C GLU A 5 -24.78 17.49 -23.80
N ARG A 6 -24.66 16.20 -23.44
CA ARG A 6 -23.47 15.35 -23.62
C ARG A 6 -22.14 16.00 -23.19
N LEU A 7 -22.16 16.81 -22.13
CA LEU A 7 -20.97 17.50 -21.63
C LEU A 7 -19.98 16.53 -20.98
N SER A 8 -18.68 16.87 -21.06
CA SER A 8 -17.67 16.17 -20.26
C SER A 8 -17.71 16.63 -18.81
N ILE A 9 -17.26 15.80 -17.86
CA ILE A 9 -17.15 16.21 -16.45
C ILE A 9 -16.24 17.43 -16.28
N GLY A 10 -15.20 17.54 -17.12
CA GLY A 10 -14.32 18.72 -17.10
C GLY A 10 -15.06 20.00 -17.50
N GLU A 11 -15.95 19.90 -18.48
CA GLU A 11 -16.78 21.01 -18.93
C GLU A 11 -17.85 21.39 -17.89
N VAL A 12 -18.47 20.40 -17.22
CA VAL A 12 -19.37 20.64 -16.09
C VAL A 12 -18.66 21.39 -14.97
N VAL A 13 -17.44 20.97 -14.61
CA VAL A 13 -16.62 21.66 -13.60
C VAL A 13 -16.29 23.09 -14.02
N ARG A 14 -15.95 23.31 -15.30
CA ARG A 14 -15.66 24.65 -15.83
C ARG A 14 -16.87 25.58 -15.64
N ARG A 15 -18.06 25.14 -16.06
CA ARG A 15 -19.30 25.91 -15.91
C ARG A 15 -19.66 26.20 -14.46
N LEU A 16 -19.51 25.22 -13.56
CA LEU A 16 -19.74 25.42 -12.12
C LEU A 16 -18.79 26.46 -11.51
N THR A 17 -17.57 26.53 -12.04
CA THR A 17 -16.57 27.53 -11.61
C THR A 17 -16.92 28.91 -12.16
N GLU A 18 -17.36 29.00 -13.42
CA GLU A 18 -17.81 30.26 -14.05
C GLU A 18 -19.10 30.83 -13.44
N SER A 19 -19.91 30.00 -12.79
CA SER A 19 -21.12 30.40 -12.08
C SER A 19 -20.89 30.65 -10.58
N ASP A 20 -19.64 30.82 -10.14
CA ASP A 20 -19.24 31.08 -8.74
C ASP A 20 -19.88 30.13 -7.71
N THR A 21 -20.16 28.90 -8.12
CA THR A 21 -20.86 27.93 -7.28
C THR A 21 -19.86 27.24 -6.36
N VAL A 22 -19.96 27.48 -5.06
CA VAL A 22 -19.08 26.87 -4.06
C VAL A 22 -19.41 25.40 -3.80
N THR A 23 -18.42 24.60 -3.42
CA THR A 23 -18.66 23.22 -2.98
C THR A 23 -19.34 23.20 -1.60
N ALA A 24 -19.90 22.05 -1.22
CA ALA A 24 -20.48 21.86 0.11
C ALA A 24 -19.48 22.10 1.27
N SER A 25 -18.18 22.01 1.02
CA SER A 25 -17.12 22.31 2.00
C SER A 25 -16.54 23.72 1.86
N GLY A 26 -17.18 24.60 1.07
CA GLY A 26 -16.78 25.99 0.88
C GLY A 26 -15.59 26.20 -0.05
N LYS A 27 -15.20 25.20 -0.85
CA LYS A 27 -14.11 25.38 -1.82
C LYS A 27 -14.60 26.18 -3.04
N PRO A 28 -13.76 27.06 -3.59
CA PRO A 28 -14.10 27.86 -4.78
C PRO A 28 -13.98 27.08 -6.10
N TYR A 29 -13.60 25.79 -6.05
CA TYR A 29 -13.43 24.97 -7.24
C TYR A 29 -13.99 23.56 -7.03
N TRP A 30 -14.44 22.95 -8.12
CA TRP A 30 -15.00 21.60 -8.12
C TRP A 30 -13.99 20.55 -8.59
N ASP A 31 -13.68 19.59 -7.72
CA ASP A 31 -12.92 18.40 -8.11
C ASP A 31 -13.77 17.49 -9.02
N ARG A 32 -13.20 17.08 -10.16
CA ARG A 32 -13.88 16.17 -11.11
C ARG A 32 -14.34 14.87 -10.45
N SER A 33 -13.62 14.37 -9.45
CA SER A 33 -13.99 13.17 -8.70
C SER A 33 -15.24 13.36 -7.85
N VAL A 34 -15.46 14.58 -7.32
CA VAL A 34 -16.66 14.93 -6.55
C VAL A 34 -17.87 14.95 -7.48
N VAL A 35 -17.78 15.68 -8.60
CA VAL A 35 -18.85 15.71 -9.61
C VAL A 35 -19.16 14.31 -10.13
N TRP A 36 -18.12 13.51 -10.41
CA TRP A 36 -18.30 12.10 -10.81
C TRP A 36 -19.01 11.26 -9.73
N GLY A 37 -18.71 11.49 -8.44
CA GLY A 37 -19.37 10.82 -7.32
C GLY A 37 -20.85 11.20 -7.21
N ILE A 38 -21.16 12.48 -7.34
CA ILE A 38 -22.53 13.03 -7.34
C ILE A 38 -23.34 12.40 -8.47
N LEU A 39 -22.81 12.42 -9.71
CA LEU A 39 -23.50 11.88 -10.88
C LEU A 39 -23.82 10.39 -10.75
N ARG A 40 -23.13 9.62 -9.88
CA ARG A 40 -23.35 8.18 -9.69
C ARG A 40 -24.21 7.84 -8.48
N ASN A 41 -24.66 8.82 -7.70
CA ASN A 41 -25.42 8.56 -6.48
C ASN A 41 -26.90 8.27 -6.81
N PRO A 42 -27.39 7.03 -6.63
CA PRO A 42 -28.77 6.68 -6.97
C PRO A 42 -29.82 7.37 -6.08
N ALA A 43 -29.41 7.94 -4.93
CA ALA A 43 -30.30 8.73 -4.09
C ALA A 43 -30.96 9.90 -4.85
N TYR A 44 -30.27 10.48 -5.85
CA TYR A 44 -30.83 11.60 -6.62
C TYR A 44 -32.03 11.20 -7.49
N MET A 45 -32.14 9.92 -7.88
CA MET A 45 -33.33 9.38 -8.55
C MET A 45 -34.31 8.71 -7.58
N GLY A 46 -34.19 8.97 -6.27
CA GLY A 46 -35.11 8.48 -5.24
C GLY A 46 -34.77 7.10 -4.67
N ARG A 47 -33.61 6.52 -4.97
CA ARG A 47 -33.18 5.20 -4.49
C ARG A 47 -31.82 5.29 -3.80
N ALA A 48 -31.80 5.69 -2.54
CA ALA A 48 -30.58 5.64 -1.75
C ALA A 48 -30.12 4.17 -1.62
N ALA A 49 -28.82 3.92 -1.55
CA ALA A 49 -28.29 2.57 -1.52
C ALA A 49 -27.29 2.39 -0.37
N PHE A 50 -27.56 1.40 0.49
CA PHE A 50 -26.64 0.90 1.51
C PHE A 50 -25.95 -0.38 1.03
N GLY A 51 -24.81 -0.72 1.64
CA GLY A 51 -24.07 -1.94 1.28
C GLY A 51 -23.29 -1.85 -0.03
N LYS A 52 -23.00 -0.64 -0.55
CA LYS A 52 -22.27 -0.42 -1.82
C LYS A 52 -20.81 -0.92 -1.84
N THR A 53 -20.30 -1.27 -0.67
CA THR A 53 -18.93 -1.74 -0.47
C THR A 53 -18.88 -2.75 0.67
N GLN A 54 -18.01 -3.75 0.55
CA GLN A 54 -17.79 -4.78 1.55
C GLN A 54 -16.32 -4.88 1.91
N SER A 55 -16.05 -5.31 3.15
CA SER A 55 -14.71 -5.68 3.58
C SER A 55 -14.34 -7.03 3.00
N ARG A 56 -13.10 -7.18 2.57
CA ARG A 56 -12.50 -8.43 2.13
C ARG A 56 -11.20 -8.62 2.91
N ASP A 57 -11.01 -9.81 3.47
CA ASP A 57 -9.84 -10.13 4.31
C ASP A 57 -8.54 -10.26 3.50
N HIS A 58 -8.61 -10.11 2.18
CA HIS A 58 -7.44 -10.02 1.32
C HIS A 58 -7.06 -8.56 1.04
N LEU A 59 -5.79 -8.23 1.27
CA LEU A 59 -5.22 -6.95 0.89
C LEU A 59 -5.02 -6.87 -0.63
N GLN A 60 -5.65 -5.91 -1.29
CA GLN A 60 -5.30 -5.64 -2.69
C GLN A 60 -3.85 -5.16 -2.77
N VAL A 61 -3.00 -5.96 -3.41
CA VAL A 61 -1.60 -5.62 -3.66
C VAL A 61 -1.55 -4.41 -4.58
N ARG A 62 -1.12 -3.27 -4.03
CA ARG A 62 -0.84 -2.07 -4.82
C ARG A 62 0.61 -2.12 -5.26
N VAL A 63 0.88 -1.70 -6.49
CA VAL A 63 2.26 -1.50 -6.97
C VAL A 63 3.05 -0.58 -6.03
N ARG A 64 2.35 0.37 -5.41
CA ARG A 64 2.90 1.31 -4.45
C ARG A 64 1.85 1.76 -3.42
N ALA A 65 2.32 2.10 -2.22
CA ALA A 65 1.52 2.76 -1.20
C ALA A 65 0.88 4.07 -1.69
N GLN A 66 -0.26 4.41 -1.08
CA GLN A 66 -0.93 5.67 -1.35
C GLN A 66 -0.11 6.84 -0.78
N ARG A 67 -0.27 8.02 -1.38
CA ARG A 67 0.35 9.25 -0.89
C ARG A 67 0.05 9.43 0.60
N HIS A 68 1.08 9.76 1.37
CA HIS A 68 1.02 9.98 2.83
C HIS A 68 0.49 8.78 3.63
N SER A 69 0.52 7.59 3.04
CA SER A 69 0.14 6.35 3.73
C SER A 69 1.38 5.55 4.04
N ALA A 70 1.32 4.78 5.11
CA ALA A 70 2.32 3.80 5.43
C ALA A 70 2.43 2.76 4.30
N ASP A 71 3.63 2.22 4.18
CA ASP A 71 4.03 1.27 3.17
C ASP A 71 3.43 -0.12 3.41
N VAL A 72 3.26 -0.48 4.69
CA VAL A 72 2.48 -1.62 5.15
C VAL A 72 1.09 -1.10 5.54
N PRO A 73 0.00 -1.62 4.94
CA PRO A 73 -1.35 -1.29 5.36
C PRO A 73 -1.56 -1.64 6.84
N ARG A 74 -2.02 -0.68 7.65
CA ARG A 74 -2.32 -0.92 9.08
C ARG A 74 -3.48 -1.88 9.32
N LYS A 75 -4.26 -2.17 8.29
CA LYS A 75 -5.47 -2.98 8.36
C LYS A 75 -5.29 -4.17 7.43
N PRO A 76 -5.52 -5.40 7.89
CA PRO A 76 -5.34 -6.60 7.07
C PRO A 76 -6.46 -6.82 6.04
N TYR A 77 -7.37 -5.86 5.88
CA TYR A 77 -8.51 -5.97 4.96
C TYR A 77 -8.50 -4.86 3.91
N SER A 78 -9.12 -5.14 2.77
CA SER A 78 -9.42 -4.15 1.74
C SER A 78 -10.92 -3.98 1.55
N THR A 79 -11.32 -2.83 1.01
CA THR A 79 -12.73 -2.56 0.72
C THR A 79 -12.97 -2.65 -0.78
N THR A 80 -13.88 -3.53 -1.20
CA THR A 80 -14.26 -3.70 -2.61
C THR A 80 -15.70 -3.25 -2.83
N ARG A 81 -16.05 -2.95 -4.08
CA ARG A 81 -17.45 -2.69 -4.44
C ARG A 81 -18.21 -4.01 -4.49
N THR A 82 -19.41 -4.01 -3.94
CA THR A 82 -20.40 -5.09 -4.05
C THR A 82 -21.16 -4.97 -5.36
N ASP A 83 -21.74 -6.09 -5.80
CA ASP A 83 -22.64 -6.09 -6.93
C ASP A 83 -23.93 -5.36 -6.58
N ARG A 84 -24.56 -4.77 -7.60
CA ARG A 84 -25.76 -3.95 -7.40
C ARG A 84 -26.93 -4.75 -6.83
N GLN A 85 -26.96 -6.07 -7.07
CA GLN A 85 -28.00 -6.97 -6.55
C GLN A 85 -27.95 -7.09 -5.02
N ASP A 86 -26.77 -6.90 -4.41
CA ASP A 86 -26.58 -6.94 -2.96
C ASP A 86 -26.86 -5.59 -2.28
N TRP A 87 -27.24 -4.57 -3.05
CA TRP A 87 -27.50 -3.25 -2.50
C TRP A 87 -28.88 -3.22 -1.86
N ILE A 88 -28.93 -2.70 -0.63
CA ILE A 88 -30.19 -2.41 0.03
C ILE A 88 -30.65 -1.04 -0.45
N GLU A 89 -31.67 -1.02 -1.31
CA GLU A 89 -32.28 0.20 -1.83
C GLU A 89 -33.29 0.77 -0.81
N ILE A 90 -33.16 2.05 -0.50
CA ILE A 90 -33.98 2.79 0.45
C ILE A 90 -34.69 3.90 -0.32
N PRO A 91 -36.03 3.94 -0.35
CA PRO A 91 -36.76 4.98 -1.06
C PRO A 91 -36.55 6.34 -0.37
N VAL A 92 -36.20 7.35 -1.17
CA VAL A 92 -36.02 8.73 -0.72
C VAL A 92 -36.66 9.69 -1.72
N PRO A 93 -36.98 10.94 -1.34
CA PRO A 93 -37.48 11.93 -2.30
C PRO A 93 -36.50 12.14 -3.46
N ALA A 94 -36.99 11.98 -4.69
CA ALA A 94 -36.18 12.14 -5.90
C ALA A 94 -35.95 13.63 -6.22
N ILE A 95 -34.71 13.98 -6.57
CA ILE A 95 -34.32 15.33 -7.00
C ILE A 95 -34.32 15.42 -8.54
N VAL A 96 -34.05 14.30 -9.22
CA VAL A 96 -34.09 14.18 -10.68
C VAL A 96 -34.93 12.98 -11.09
N SER A 97 -35.50 13.03 -12.31
CA SER A 97 -36.21 11.88 -12.85
C SER A 97 -35.27 10.70 -13.12
N GLU A 98 -35.79 9.49 -12.98
CA GLU A 98 -35.05 8.26 -13.28
C GLU A 98 -34.50 8.28 -14.71
N ALA A 99 -35.31 8.67 -15.70
CA ALA A 99 -34.89 8.75 -17.10
C ALA A 99 -33.67 9.66 -17.29
N LEU A 100 -33.63 10.82 -16.61
CA LEU A 100 -32.51 11.75 -16.68
C LEU A 100 -31.25 11.16 -16.03
N PHE A 101 -31.41 10.49 -14.88
CA PHE A 101 -30.30 9.84 -14.19
C PHE A 101 -29.69 8.70 -15.03
N GLN A 102 -30.54 7.85 -15.62
CA GLN A 102 -30.10 6.73 -16.45
C GLN A 102 -29.39 7.21 -17.72
N SER A 103 -29.86 8.28 -18.35
CA SER A 103 -29.17 8.93 -19.47
C SER A 103 -27.74 9.34 -19.11
N ALA A 104 -27.54 9.96 -17.93
CA ALA A 104 -26.20 10.31 -17.45
C ALA A 104 -25.34 9.06 -17.15
N GLN A 105 -25.91 7.99 -16.58
CA GLN A 105 -25.17 6.72 -16.38
C GLN A 105 -24.73 6.10 -17.71
N GLY A 106 -25.60 6.13 -18.72
CA GLY A 106 -25.30 5.65 -20.07
C GLY A 106 -24.10 6.39 -20.66
N GLN A 107 -24.10 7.72 -20.61
CA GLN A 107 -22.98 8.54 -21.08
C GLN A 107 -21.68 8.26 -20.30
N LEU A 108 -21.74 8.11 -18.97
CA LEU A 108 -20.57 7.75 -18.16
C LEU A 108 -19.99 6.38 -18.56
N THR A 109 -20.85 5.42 -18.88
CA THR A 109 -20.48 4.08 -19.31
C THR A 109 -19.83 4.10 -20.70
N GLU A 110 -20.43 4.83 -21.65
CA GLU A 110 -19.87 5.05 -22.98
C GLU A 110 -18.50 5.73 -22.91
N ASN A 111 -18.39 6.83 -22.17
CA ASN A 111 -17.13 7.55 -21.94
C ASN A 111 -16.06 6.63 -21.36
N ARG A 112 -16.43 5.74 -20.42
CA ARG A 112 -15.51 4.74 -19.85
C ARG A 112 -15.06 3.72 -20.91
N LYS A 113 -15.96 3.25 -21.78
CA LYS A 113 -15.63 2.32 -22.87
C LYS A 113 -14.66 2.95 -23.86
N LEU A 114 -14.96 4.16 -24.35
CA LEU A 114 -14.09 4.92 -25.25
C LEU A 114 -12.73 5.21 -24.62
N ALA A 115 -12.70 5.60 -23.34
CA ALA A 115 -11.46 5.85 -22.61
C ALA A 115 -10.63 4.58 -22.37
N ARG A 116 -11.25 3.40 -22.32
CA ARG A 116 -10.55 2.11 -22.28
C ARG A 116 -10.00 1.73 -23.64
N GLN A 117 -10.78 1.87 -24.71
CA GLN A 117 -10.33 1.61 -26.08
C GLN A 117 -9.11 2.46 -26.44
N ARG A 118 -9.14 3.76 -26.13
CA ARG A 118 -7.99 4.67 -26.32
C ARG A 118 -6.76 4.31 -25.47
N ARG A 119 -6.96 3.63 -24.33
CA ARG A 119 -5.89 3.19 -23.43
C ARG A 119 -5.35 1.80 -23.77
N GLY A 120 -6.13 0.95 -24.43
CA GLY A 120 -5.71 -0.40 -24.84
C GLY A 120 -4.52 -0.40 -25.80
N SER A 121 -4.30 0.71 -26.52
CA SER A 121 -3.13 0.93 -27.39
C SER A 121 -2.00 1.74 -26.74
N ALA A 122 -2.08 2.03 -25.43
CA ALA A 122 -0.99 2.70 -24.75
C ALA A 122 0.17 1.71 -24.54
N PRO A 123 1.40 2.05 -24.96
CA PRO A 123 2.53 1.16 -24.77
C PRO A 123 2.80 0.96 -23.28
N LEU A 124 3.15 -0.27 -22.91
CA LEU A 124 3.67 -0.60 -21.60
C LEU A 124 4.90 0.27 -21.32
N ARG A 125 5.05 0.73 -20.08
CA ARG A 125 6.25 1.45 -19.62
C ARG A 125 6.88 0.73 -18.46
N LEU A 126 8.21 0.67 -18.42
CA LEU A 126 8.93 -0.09 -17.41
C LEU A 126 8.53 0.35 -16.01
N LEU A 127 8.50 1.67 -15.77
CA LEU A 127 8.25 2.23 -14.44
C LEU A 127 6.80 2.67 -14.19
N GLN A 128 5.84 2.19 -15.00
CA GLN A 128 4.42 2.50 -14.80
C GLN A 128 3.96 2.08 -13.40
N GLY A 129 3.48 3.05 -12.61
CA GLY A 129 2.97 2.85 -11.25
C GLY A 129 4.01 2.94 -10.13
N LEU A 130 5.31 3.01 -10.47
CA LEU A 130 6.41 3.04 -9.51
C LEU A 130 6.92 4.46 -9.22
N THR A 131 6.77 5.39 -10.16
CA THR A 131 7.37 6.73 -10.08
C THR A 131 6.56 7.70 -9.19
N VAL A 132 7.27 8.42 -8.32
CA VAL A 132 6.74 9.36 -7.33
C VAL A 132 7.57 10.63 -7.29
N CYS A 133 6.92 11.76 -7.05
CA CYS A 133 7.59 13.01 -6.78
C CYS A 133 8.21 13.02 -5.38
N GLY A 134 9.50 13.25 -5.30
CA GLY A 134 10.22 13.47 -4.05
C GLY A 134 9.73 14.68 -3.27
N GLN A 135 9.25 15.73 -3.96
CA GLN A 135 8.73 16.95 -3.33
C GLN A 135 7.29 16.82 -2.80
N CYS A 136 6.32 16.60 -3.70
CA CYS A 136 4.90 16.65 -3.34
C CYS A 136 4.29 15.26 -3.07
N ARG A 137 5.05 14.17 -3.25
CA ARG A 137 4.64 12.76 -3.06
C ARG A 137 3.52 12.27 -3.98
N TYR A 138 3.13 13.05 -4.99
CA TYR A 138 2.23 12.60 -6.05
C TYR A 138 2.93 11.64 -7.01
N ALA A 139 2.17 10.71 -7.60
CA ALA A 139 2.69 9.85 -8.65
C ALA A 139 3.06 10.66 -9.90
N TYR A 140 4.04 10.14 -10.64
CA TYR A 140 4.28 10.56 -12.01
C TYR A 140 3.40 9.74 -12.96
N TYR A 141 2.98 10.35 -14.06
CA TYR A 141 2.27 9.66 -15.15
C TYR A 141 3.02 9.86 -16.47
N ALA A 142 2.92 8.87 -17.36
CA ALA A 142 3.49 8.97 -18.70
C ALA A 142 2.65 9.92 -19.58
N LYS A 143 3.30 10.91 -20.17
CA LYS A 143 2.73 11.89 -21.10
C LYS A 143 3.51 11.85 -22.42
N LYS A 144 2.84 11.47 -23.50
CA LYS A 144 3.41 11.52 -24.86
C LYS A 144 3.70 12.97 -25.26
N VAL A 145 4.72 13.16 -26.09
CA VAL A 145 4.98 14.46 -26.73
C VAL A 145 3.81 14.77 -27.65
N SER A 146 3.21 15.95 -27.50
CA SER A 146 2.14 16.40 -28.40
C SER A 146 2.70 16.63 -29.81
N LYS A 147 1.92 16.39 -30.86
CA LYS A 147 2.32 16.69 -32.25
C LYS A 147 2.84 18.11 -32.44
N ALA A 148 2.22 19.09 -31.77
CA ALA A 148 2.64 20.49 -31.79
C ALA A 148 4.06 20.67 -31.21
N ALA A 149 4.29 20.21 -29.98
CA ALA A 149 5.62 20.24 -29.36
C ALA A 149 6.68 19.43 -30.13
N ALA A 150 6.26 18.38 -30.84
CA ALA A 150 7.13 17.59 -31.68
C ALA A 150 7.39 18.21 -33.07
N LYS A 151 6.86 19.41 -33.35
CA LYS A 151 6.96 20.11 -34.65
C LYS A 151 6.50 19.24 -35.83
N GLY A 152 5.43 18.46 -35.61
CA GLY A 152 4.90 17.55 -36.62
C GLY A 152 5.61 16.20 -36.73
N HIS A 153 6.76 16.02 -36.10
CA HIS A 153 7.49 14.75 -36.10
C HIS A 153 6.92 13.76 -35.08
N GLN A 154 7.00 12.47 -35.39
CA GLN A 154 6.79 11.44 -34.39
C GLN A 154 8.04 11.34 -33.51
N ARG A 155 7.84 11.34 -32.19
CA ARG A 155 8.90 11.08 -31.21
C ARG A 155 8.59 9.75 -30.54
N ASP A 156 9.60 8.91 -30.44
CA ASP A 156 9.44 7.56 -29.88
C ASP A 156 9.53 7.53 -28.35
N TYR A 157 9.91 8.65 -27.74
CA TYR A 157 9.94 8.82 -26.29
C TYR A 157 8.75 9.64 -25.76
N ALA A 158 8.63 9.66 -24.44
CA ALA A 158 7.64 10.43 -23.71
C ALA A 158 8.24 10.92 -22.40
N TYR A 159 7.43 11.59 -21.58
CA TYR A 159 7.87 12.10 -20.30
C TYR A 159 7.06 11.50 -19.16
N TYR A 160 7.74 11.16 -18.07
CA TYR A 160 7.12 11.05 -16.76
C TYR A 160 6.88 12.47 -16.25
N ARG A 161 5.63 12.80 -15.91
CA ARG A 161 5.24 14.11 -15.36
C ARG A 161 4.54 13.96 -14.02
N CYS A 162 4.94 14.79 -13.05
CA CYS A 162 4.29 14.84 -11.75
C CYS A 162 2.84 15.32 -11.86
N VAL A 163 1.89 14.58 -11.26
CA VAL A 163 0.48 15.02 -11.18
C VAL A 163 0.32 16.37 -10.50
N GLY A 164 1.17 16.72 -9.52
CA GLY A 164 1.13 18.00 -8.81
C GLY A 164 1.37 19.24 -9.69
N THR A 165 1.94 19.05 -10.89
CA THR A 165 2.18 20.13 -11.87
C THR A 165 0.98 20.40 -12.79
N ASP A 166 -0.07 19.58 -12.71
CA ASP A 166 -1.29 19.73 -13.51
C ASP A 166 -2.24 20.74 -12.85
N ALA A 167 -2.02 22.03 -13.10
CA ALA A 167 -2.80 23.14 -12.53
C ALA A 167 -4.32 22.95 -12.62
N TYR A 168 -4.82 22.43 -13.75
CA TYR A 168 -6.25 22.18 -13.97
C TYR A 168 -6.88 21.19 -12.98
N ARG A 169 -6.07 20.43 -12.24
CA ARG A 169 -6.54 19.50 -11.19
C ARG A 169 -6.65 20.15 -9.81
N PHE A 170 -6.09 21.34 -9.62
CA PHE A 170 -6.01 22.01 -8.33
C PHE A 170 -6.47 23.47 -8.45
N GLY A 171 -7.66 23.67 -9.02
CA GLY A 171 -8.27 25.00 -9.12
C GLY A 171 -7.48 26.01 -9.96
N GLY A 172 -6.66 25.54 -10.92
CA GLY A 172 -5.85 26.43 -11.77
C GLY A 172 -4.45 26.73 -11.23
N HIS A 173 -4.09 26.24 -10.04
CA HIS A 173 -2.77 26.45 -9.44
C HIS A 173 -1.93 25.18 -9.45
N ARG A 174 -0.63 25.31 -9.71
CA ARG A 174 0.30 24.17 -9.53
C ARG A 174 0.64 24.06 -8.05
N ILE A 175 0.64 22.84 -7.53
CA ILE A 175 1.09 22.55 -6.16
C ILE A 175 2.50 21.95 -6.13
N CYS A 176 3.11 21.81 -7.31
CA CYS A 176 4.46 21.30 -7.49
C CYS A 176 5.03 21.88 -8.79
N ASP A 177 6.33 22.15 -8.78
CA ASP A 177 7.11 22.67 -9.88
C ASP A 177 8.19 21.68 -10.34
N ASN A 178 8.18 20.45 -9.80
CA ASN A 178 9.15 19.44 -10.18
C ASN A 178 9.07 19.10 -11.66
N PHE A 179 10.21 18.69 -12.20
CA PHE A 179 10.41 18.60 -13.63
C PHE A 179 9.90 17.29 -14.19
N GLN A 180 9.75 17.29 -15.51
CA GLN A 180 9.36 16.11 -16.27
C GLN A 180 10.62 15.39 -16.75
N VAL A 181 10.64 14.07 -16.64
CA VAL A 181 11.82 13.25 -16.96
C VAL A 181 11.51 12.38 -18.16
N ARG A 182 12.46 12.26 -19.10
CA ARG A 182 12.31 11.39 -20.27
C ARG A 182 12.18 9.93 -19.87
N THR A 183 11.23 9.23 -20.48
CA THR A 183 10.90 7.86 -20.07
C THR A 183 11.98 6.85 -20.44
N ASP A 184 12.57 6.98 -21.62
CA ASP A 184 13.71 6.17 -22.07
C ASP A 184 14.89 6.31 -21.10
N ARG A 185 15.31 7.54 -20.78
CA ARG A 185 16.41 7.81 -19.85
C ARG A 185 16.17 7.25 -18.45
N LEU A 186 14.98 7.50 -17.90
CA LEU A 186 14.65 7.03 -16.55
C LEU A 186 14.50 5.50 -16.50
N ASP A 187 13.86 4.90 -17.51
CA ASP A 187 13.69 3.46 -17.58
C ASP A 187 15.06 2.76 -17.68
N ASP A 188 15.98 3.27 -18.52
CA ASP A 188 17.33 2.73 -18.67
C ASP A 188 18.16 2.87 -17.39
N LEU A 189 18.15 4.04 -16.75
CA LEU A 189 18.86 4.29 -15.50
C LEU A 189 18.39 3.32 -14.40
N VAL A 190 17.07 3.18 -14.23
CA VAL A 190 16.54 2.27 -13.20
C VAL A 190 16.84 0.81 -13.55
N TRP A 191 16.80 0.43 -14.84
CA TRP A 191 17.15 -0.91 -15.26
C TRP A 191 18.62 -1.23 -14.96
N GLN A 192 19.55 -0.30 -15.25
CA GLN A 192 20.97 -0.46 -14.92
C GLN A 192 21.18 -0.66 -13.40
N GLN A 193 20.48 0.09 -12.56
CA GLN A 193 20.56 -0.09 -11.10
C GLN A 193 20.04 -1.45 -10.64
N VAL A 194 18.98 -1.96 -11.28
CA VAL A 194 18.47 -3.31 -11.02
C VAL A 194 19.47 -4.37 -11.46
N VAL A 195 20.10 -4.21 -12.63
CA VAL A 195 21.14 -5.12 -13.11
C VAL A 195 22.35 -5.12 -12.18
N GLU A 196 22.81 -3.94 -11.76
CA GLU A 196 23.93 -3.79 -10.83
C GLU A 196 23.63 -4.47 -9.48
N LEU A 197 22.40 -4.33 -8.98
CA LEU A 197 21.97 -5.02 -7.77
C LEU A 197 21.99 -6.54 -7.94
N LEU A 198 21.51 -7.05 -9.08
CA LEU A 198 21.50 -8.49 -9.37
C LEU A 198 22.90 -9.06 -9.59
N ARG A 199 23.85 -8.27 -10.10
CA ARG A 199 25.26 -8.68 -10.24
C ARG A 199 26.01 -8.73 -8.90
N HIS A 200 25.49 -8.04 -7.89
CA HIS A 200 26.07 -7.99 -6.55
C HIS A 200 25.03 -8.32 -5.48
N PRO A 201 24.49 -9.56 -5.48
CA PRO A 201 23.45 -9.97 -4.53
C PRO A 201 23.92 -9.85 -3.07
N ASP A 202 25.23 -9.95 -2.83
CA ASP A 202 25.86 -9.72 -1.52
C ASP A 202 25.54 -8.34 -0.94
N ARG A 203 25.37 -7.30 -1.76
CA ARG A 203 25.02 -5.96 -1.25
C ARG A 203 23.62 -5.95 -0.64
N LEU A 204 22.68 -6.66 -1.28
CA LEU A 204 21.32 -6.79 -0.76
C LEU A 204 21.32 -7.64 0.50
N LYS A 205 22.05 -8.76 0.48
CA LYS A 205 22.24 -9.67 1.63
C LYS A 205 22.85 -8.97 2.84
N ASN A 206 23.96 -8.26 2.68
CA ASN A 206 24.67 -7.60 3.77
C ASN A 206 23.81 -6.50 4.43
N GLU A 207 23.08 -5.72 3.65
CA GLU A 207 22.18 -4.70 4.21
C GLU A 207 20.96 -5.33 4.87
N TYR A 208 20.51 -6.46 4.33
CA TYR A 208 19.44 -7.25 4.89
C TYR A 208 19.85 -7.85 6.26
N GLU A 209 21.04 -8.46 6.34
CA GLU A 209 21.67 -8.92 7.58
C GLU A 209 21.90 -7.78 8.57
N ARG A 210 22.36 -6.61 8.12
CA ARG A 210 22.54 -5.42 8.96
C ARG A 210 21.24 -4.97 9.61
N ARG A 211 20.13 -4.97 8.87
CA ARG A 211 18.80 -4.60 9.41
C ARG A 211 18.32 -5.60 10.43
N LEU A 212 18.54 -6.90 10.18
CA LEU A 212 18.29 -7.94 11.16
C LEU A 212 19.10 -7.70 12.43
N ASP A 213 20.39 -7.44 12.30
CA ASP A 213 21.29 -7.14 13.42
C ASP A 213 20.82 -5.92 14.22
N MET A 214 20.31 -4.89 13.57
CA MET A 214 19.74 -3.71 14.25
C MET A 214 18.43 -4.03 14.97
N MET A 215 17.54 -4.81 14.36
CA MET A 215 16.32 -5.29 15.02
C MET A 215 16.67 -6.16 16.23
N GLU A 216 17.59 -7.11 16.04
CA GLU A 216 18.11 -7.96 17.10
C GLU A 216 18.78 -7.16 18.22
N ARG A 217 19.58 -6.13 17.93
CA ARG A 217 20.26 -5.33 18.97
C ARG A 217 19.28 -4.46 19.74
N ASN A 218 18.29 -3.88 19.07
CA ASN A 218 17.21 -3.14 19.72
C ASN A 218 16.34 -4.06 20.60
N GLU A 219 16.21 -5.35 20.25
CA GLU A 219 15.37 -6.32 20.97
C GLU A 219 16.13 -7.21 21.98
N LYS A 220 17.43 -7.47 21.80
CA LYS A 220 18.33 -8.15 22.77
C LYS A 220 18.51 -7.33 24.05
N SER A 221 18.17 -6.03 24.01
CA SER A 221 17.96 -5.24 25.22
C SER A 221 16.72 -5.68 26.02
N SER A 222 15.87 -6.57 25.52
CA SER A 222 14.63 -6.99 26.18
C SER A 222 14.67 -8.39 26.79
N PHE A 223 15.08 -9.49 26.15
CA PHE A 223 14.94 -10.82 26.78
C PHE A 223 15.92 -11.91 26.32
N ASP A 224 16.64 -12.52 27.26
CA ASP A 224 17.31 -13.82 27.09
C ASP A 224 16.28 -14.96 27.26
N THR A 225 15.90 -15.60 26.16
CA THR A 225 14.89 -16.67 26.11
C THR A 225 15.22 -17.82 27.06
N ALA A 226 16.50 -18.17 27.21
CA ALA A 226 16.92 -19.23 28.13
C ALA A 226 16.77 -18.82 29.60
N SER A 227 16.98 -17.54 29.90
CA SER A 227 16.72 -16.95 31.22
C SER A 227 15.21 -16.92 31.54
N LEU A 228 14.36 -16.55 30.58
CA LEU A 228 12.91 -16.55 30.74
C LEU A 228 12.35 -17.96 30.94
N GLU A 229 12.82 -18.96 30.20
CA GLU A 229 12.41 -20.35 30.38
C GLU A 229 12.80 -20.89 31.76
N LYS A 230 13.98 -20.51 32.28
CA LYS A 230 14.37 -20.81 33.67
C LYS A 230 13.46 -20.13 34.70
N GLN A 231 13.12 -18.86 34.50
CA GLN A 231 12.21 -18.12 35.39
C GLN A 231 10.79 -18.73 35.39
N ARG A 232 10.28 -19.10 34.21
CA ARG A 232 9.00 -19.81 34.07
C ARG A 232 8.99 -21.11 34.87
N LEU A 233 10.05 -21.92 34.75
CA LEU A 233 10.18 -23.17 35.48
C LEU A 233 10.25 -22.96 37.01
N GLN A 234 10.92 -21.89 37.46
CA GLN A 234 10.96 -21.53 38.88
C GLN A 234 9.58 -21.11 39.42
N LEU A 235 8.82 -20.34 38.64
CA LEU A 235 7.48 -19.90 39.02
C LEU A 235 6.46 -21.05 39.04
N GLU A 236 6.53 -21.98 38.09
CA GLU A 236 5.70 -23.20 38.13
C GLU A 236 6.02 -24.05 39.36
N LYS A 237 7.30 -24.23 39.70
CA LYS A 237 7.68 -24.93 40.94
C LYS A 237 7.19 -24.19 42.20
N GLY A 238 7.25 -22.87 42.22
CA GLY A 238 6.72 -22.05 43.31
C GLY A 238 5.19 -22.17 43.45
N LYS A 239 4.48 -22.22 42.32
CA LYS A 239 3.04 -22.45 42.25
C LYS A 239 2.64 -23.82 42.77
N SER A 240 3.34 -24.89 42.38
CA SER A 240 3.10 -26.23 42.93
C SER A 240 3.28 -26.25 44.46
N ARG A 241 4.39 -25.70 44.98
CA ARG A 241 4.64 -25.65 46.43
C ARG A 241 3.57 -24.87 47.20
N LEU A 242 3.06 -23.80 46.62
CA LEU A 242 1.99 -23.00 47.22
C LEU A 242 0.67 -23.80 47.30
N ILE A 243 0.37 -24.60 46.27
CA ILE A 243 -0.78 -25.50 46.24
C ILE A 243 -0.63 -26.60 47.29
N ASP A 244 0.55 -27.22 47.39
CA ASP A 244 0.84 -28.26 48.38
C ASP A 244 0.69 -27.70 49.82
N SER A 245 1.23 -26.50 50.08
CA SER A 245 1.12 -25.85 51.40
C SER A 245 -0.33 -25.54 51.81
N TYR A 246 -1.20 -25.22 50.84
CA TYR A 246 -2.63 -25.03 51.10
C TYR A 246 -3.36 -26.36 51.30
N ALA A 247 -3.01 -27.39 50.52
CA ALA A 247 -3.57 -28.73 50.64
C ALA A 247 -3.23 -29.38 51.99
N ASP A 248 -2.02 -29.14 52.49
CA ASP A 248 -1.55 -29.60 53.80
C ASP A 248 -2.10 -28.77 54.98
N GLY A 249 -2.89 -27.72 54.71
CA GLY A 249 -3.53 -26.87 55.72
C GLY A 249 -2.57 -25.91 56.44
N ILE A 250 -1.36 -25.70 55.90
CA ILE A 250 -0.33 -24.82 56.49
C ILE A 250 -0.71 -23.34 56.30
N ILE A 251 -1.45 -23.03 55.24
CA ILE A 251 -1.93 -21.68 54.92
C ILE A 251 -3.44 -21.68 54.69
N ASP A 252 -4.10 -20.57 55.03
CA ASP A 252 -5.52 -20.41 54.80
C ASP A 252 -5.83 -19.86 53.40
N LYS A 253 -7.13 -19.82 53.08
CA LYS A 253 -7.60 -19.34 51.77
C LYS A 253 -7.30 -17.85 51.55
N THR A 254 -7.32 -17.04 52.61
CA THR A 254 -7.10 -15.59 52.51
C THR A 254 -5.65 -15.24 52.16
N ASP A 255 -4.70 -16.08 52.57
CA ASP A 255 -3.29 -15.97 52.22
C ASP A 255 -2.96 -16.64 50.87
N PHE A 256 -3.66 -17.71 50.51
CA PHE A 256 -3.44 -18.46 49.28
C PHE A 256 -3.89 -17.70 48.02
N GLU A 257 -5.13 -17.19 48.01
CA GLU A 257 -5.77 -16.55 46.84
C GLU A 257 -4.96 -15.38 46.23
N PRO A 258 -4.42 -14.41 47.01
CA PRO A 258 -3.63 -13.32 46.43
C PRO A 258 -2.29 -13.81 45.87
N LYS A 259 -1.63 -14.79 46.51
CA LYS A 259 -0.33 -15.33 46.09
C LYS A 259 -0.45 -16.15 44.81
N ILE A 260 -1.48 -16.98 44.67
CA ILE A 260 -1.70 -17.78 43.46
C ILE A 260 -2.04 -16.88 42.27
N GLN A 261 -2.79 -15.79 42.48
CA GLN A 261 -3.13 -14.84 41.43
C GLN A 261 -1.90 -14.06 40.94
N GLN A 262 -1.02 -13.65 41.85
CA GLN A 262 0.26 -13.02 41.49
C GLN A 262 1.15 -13.94 40.65
N LEU A 263 1.24 -15.23 41.02
CA LEU A 263 2.00 -16.22 40.25
C LEU A 263 1.42 -16.46 38.86
N LYS A 264 0.09 -16.56 38.73
CA LYS A 264 -0.59 -16.70 37.43
C LYS A 264 -0.32 -15.51 36.51
N ASN A 265 -0.49 -14.29 37.00
CA ASN A 265 -0.22 -13.07 36.22
C ASN A 265 1.23 -13.01 35.74
N ARG A 266 2.18 -13.43 36.58
CA ARG A 266 3.60 -13.43 36.23
C ARG A 266 3.98 -14.52 35.23
N LEU A 267 3.33 -15.69 35.32
CA LEU A 267 3.47 -16.76 34.32
C LEU A 267 2.91 -16.32 32.96
N GLU A 268 1.73 -15.70 32.91
CA GLU A 268 1.16 -15.16 31.66
C GLU A 268 2.08 -14.11 31.02
N GLN A 269 2.68 -13.23 31.83
CA GLN A 269 3.63 -12.23 31.34
C GLN A 269 4.88 -12.88 30.72
N ILE A 270 5.47 -13.88 31.39
CA ILE A 270 6.67 -14.57 30.89
C ILE A 270 6.34 -15.43 29.67
N ASP A 271 5.19 -16.10 29.65
CA ASP A 271 4.75 -16.88 28.48
C ASP A 271 4.53 -15.99 27.25
N GLY A 272 3.97 -14.79 27.44
CA GLY A 272 3.88 -13.77 26.38
C GLY A 272 5.25 -13.39 25.83
N GLN A 273 6.23 -13.15 26.71
CA GLN A 273 7.61 -12.81 26.33
C GLN A 273 8.33 -13.96 25.59
N ILE A 274 8.12 -15.21 26.02
CA ILE A 274 8.68 -16.40 25.35
C ILE A 274 8.06 -16.60 23.97
N GLN A 275 6.73 -16.44 23.83
CA GLN A 275 6.06 -16.55 22.52
C GLN A 275 6.53 -15.48 21.54
N GLU A 276 6.69 -14.25 22.01
CA GLU A 276 7.25 -13.16 21.21
C GLU A 276 8.64 -13.54 20.72
N SER A 277 9.55 -13.90 21.63
CA SER A 277 10.91 -14.36 21.30
C SER A 277 10.96 -15.52 20.29
N ARG A 278 10.09 -16.53 20.42
CA ARG A 278 10.06 -17.69 19.50
C ARG A 278 9.57 -17.34 18.10
N ARG A 279 8.64 -16.40 17.96
CA ARG A 279 8.20 -15.92 16.63
C ARG A 279 9.36 -15.30 15.85
N HIS A 280 10.31 -14.65 16.53
CA HIS A 280 11.50 -14.09 15.87
C HIS A 280 12.44 -15.17 15.32
N GLY A 281 12.61 -16.31 16.00
CA GLY A 281 13.44 -17.42 15.50
C GLY A 281 12.91 -18.05 14.20
N VAL A 282 11.59 -18.10 14.02
CA VAL A 282 10.97 -18.58 12.77
C VAL A 282 11.14 -17.58 11.63
N VAL A 283 11.09 -16.28 11.93
CA VAL A 283 11.36 -15.22 10.93
C VAL A 283 12.79 -15.32 10.39
N GLN A 284 13.76 -15.74 11.20
CA GLN A 284 15.16 -15.89 10.73
C GLN A 284 15.37 -17.07 9.77
N SER A 285 14.70 -18.20 10.00
CA SER A 285 14.86 -19.40 9.16
C SER A 285 14.11 -19.30 7.84
N GLU A 286 12.88 -18.76 7.84
CA GLU A 286 12.14 -18.44 6.60
C GLU A 286 12.92 -17.48 5.71
N LEU A 287 13.76 -16.67 6.32
CA LEU A 287 14.47 -15.60 5.67
C LEU A 287 15.79 -16.01 5.05
N PHE A 288 16.53 -16.89 5.70
CA PHE A 288 17.66 -17.57 5.06
C PHE A 288 17.24 -18.24 3.73
N LEU A 289 16.01 -18.79 3.69
CA LEU A 289 15.44 -19.36 2.47
C LEU A 289 15.12 -18.31 1.39
N VAL A 290 14.68 -17.10 1.77
CA VAL A 290 14.43 -16.00 0.82
C VAL A 290 15.73 -15.48 0.22
N ILE A 291 16.78 -15.36 1.03
CA ILE A 291 18.11 -14.90 0.58
C ILE A 291 18.73 -15.88 -0.40
N ASN A 292 18.71 -17.19 -0.12
CA ASN A 292 19.25 -18.19 -1.06
C ASN A 292 18.46 -18.24 -2.38
N ARG A 293 17.13 -18.10 -2.33
CA ARG A 293 16.31 -18.00 -3.54
C ARG A 293 16.62 -16.75 -4.37
N LEU A 294 17.04 -15.67 -3.73
CA LEU A 294 17.43 -14.44 -4.42
C LEU A 294 18.77 -14.62 -5.15
N GLU A 295 19.74 -15.31 -4.56
CA GLU A 295 21.02 -15.64 -5.22
C GLU A 295 20.77 -16.52 -6.45
N GLU A 296 19.99 -17.61 -6.32
CA GLU A 296 19.60 -18.46 -7.46
C GLU A 296 18.86 -17.68 -8.56
N PHE A 297 17.97 -16.77 -8.17
CA PHE A 297 17.25 -15.90 -9.10
C PHE A 297 18.19 -14.91 -9.79
N ALA A 298 19.14 -14.33 -9.05
CA ALA A 298 20.12 -13.40 -9.59
C ALA A 298 21.00 -14.06 -10.64
N ASP A 299 21.46 -15.28 -10.39
CA ASP A 299 22.26 -16.06 -11.35
C ASP A 299 21.44 -16.36 -12.62
N ALA A 300 20.23 -16.90 -12.46
CA ALA A 300 19.34 -17.25 -13.57
C ALA A 300 18.94 -16.04 -14.43
N VAL A 301 18.81 -14.85 -13.83
CA VAL A 301 18.51 -13.62 -14.56
C VAL A 301 19.77 -13.07 -15.22
N THR A 302 20.93 -13.11 -14.54
CA THR A 302 22.19 -12.53 -15.03
C THR A 302 22.65 -13.16 -16.33
N GLU A 303 22.48 -14.48 -16.49
CA GLU A 303 22.80 -15.21 -17.74
C GLU A 303 21.96 -14.76 -18.95
N LYS A 304 20.78 -14.17 -18.72
CA LYS A 304 19.80 -13.84 -19.78
C LYS A 304 19.56 -12.34 -19.96
N LEU A 305 20.23 -11.48 -19.18
CA LEU A 305 19.99 -10.04 -19.08
C LEU A 305 19.94 -9.30 -20.42
N ASP A 306 20.76 -9.70 -21.39
CA ASP A 306 20.87 -9.03 -22.69
C ASP A 306 19.71 -9.34 -23.64
N THR A 307 18.94 -10.40 -23.36
CA THR A 307 17.84 -10.89 -24.22
C THR A 307 16.44 -10.70 -23.63
N ILE A 308 16.33 -10.03 -22.47
CA ILE A 308 15.05 -9.90 -21.76
C ILE A 308 14.13 -8.91 -22.44
N ASP A 309 12.89 -9.34 -22.74
CA ASP A 309 11.84 -8.49 -23.27
C ASP A 309 11.30 -7.48 -22.23
N LEU A 310 10.54 -6.48 -22.69
CA LEU A 310 10.04 -5.41 -21.80
C LEU A 310 9.09 -5.93 -20.71
N GLU A 311 8.33 -6.99 -20.99
CA GLU A 311 7.38 -7.56 -20.03
C GLU A 311 8.10 -8.23 -18.86
N MET A 312 9.11 -9.03 -19.16
CA MET A 312 9.93 -9.69 -18.17
C MET A 312 10.80 -8.69 -17.41
N LYS A 313 11.42 -7.70 -18.09
CA LYS A 313 12.09 -6.57 -17.41
C LYS A 313 11.17 -5.91 -16.39
N ARG A 314 9.91 -5.67 -16.76
CA ARG A 314 8.92 -5.07 -15.87
C ARG A 314 8.55 -5.98 -14.69
N LYS A 315 8.42 -7.29 -14.89
CA LYS A 315 8.16 -8.24 -13.79
C LYS A 315 9.29 -8.21 -12.77
N ILE A 316 10.55 -8.24 -13.24
CA ILE A 316 11.74 -8.13 -12.40
C ILE A 316 11.73 -6.81 -11.63
N VAL A 317 11.51 -5.68 -12.31
CA VAL A 317 11.43 -4.37 -11.68
C VAL A 317 10.30 -4.29 -10.63
N LEU A 318 9.12 -4.85 -10.89
CA LEU A 318 8.02 -4.88 -9.90
C LEU A 318 8.35 -5.78 -8.70
N GLY A 319 9.17 -6.81 -8.88
CA GLY A 319 9.62 -7.71 -7.83
C GLY A 319 10.68 -7.10 -6.93
N LEU A 320 11.59 -6.28 -7.48
CA LEU A 320 12.75 -5.75 -6.76
C LEU A 320 12.61 -4.27 -6.36
N VAL A 321 11.92 -3.46 -7.18
CA VAL A 321 11.77 -2.02 -6.93
C VAL A 321 10.45 -1.75 -6.21
N ARG A 322 10.53 -1.03 -5.10
CA ARG A 322 9.37 -0.59 -4.32
C ARG A 322 8.76 0.67 -4.92
N ARG A 323 9.61 1.66 -5.23
CA ARG A 323 9.24 2.91 -5.90
C ARG A 323 10.47 3.62 -6.43
N VAL A 324 10.25 4.58 -7.33
CA VAL A 324 11.29 5.47 -7.85
C VAL A 324 10.89 6.90 -7.46
N GLU A 325 11.70 7.56 -6.63
CA GLU A 325 11.49 8.93 -6.20
C GLU A 325 12.28 9.88 -7.10
N ILE A 326 11.59 10.82 -7.74
CA ILE A 326 12.17 11.83 -8.61
C ILE A 326 12.22 13.13 -7.82
N HIS A 327 13.40 13.57 -7.41
CA HIS A 327 13.66 14.87 -6.79
C HIS A 327 14.09 15.88 -7.85
N LYS A 328 14.40 17.11 -7.44
CA LYS A 328 14.95 18.12 -8.36
C LYS A 328 16.39 17.77 -8.75
N ASP A 329 17.16 17.29 -7.78
CA ASP A 329 18.60 17.15 -7.95
C ASP A 329 19.08 15.69 -8.06
N GLU A 330 18.18 14.74 -7.81
CA GLU A 330 18.53 13.31 -7.79
C GLU A 330 17.33 12.41 -8.10
N ILE A 331 17.64 11.17 -8.48
CA ILE A 331 16.67 10.08 -8.63
C ILE A 331 17.02 8.99 -7.62
N VAL A 332 16.10 8.69 -6.71
CA VAL A 332 16.29 7.68 -5.67
C VAL A 332 15.48 6.44 -6.02
N VAL A 333 16.16 5.33 -6.27
CA VAL A 333 15.53 4.01 -6.47
C VAL A 333 15.41 3.32 -5.13
N VAL A 334 14.18 3.07 -4.68
CA VAL A 334 13.91 2.39 -3.41
C VAL A 334 13.63 0.93 -3.70
N PHE A 335 14.54 0.05 -3.28
CA PHE A 335 14.41 -1.40 -3.43
C PHE A 335 13.53 -2.01 -2.33
N ARG A 336 13.01 -3.22 -2.61
CA ARG A 336 12.29 -4.04 -1.65
C ARG A 336 13.31 -4.89 -0.88
N VAL A 337 13.33 -4.70 0.43
CA VAL A 337 14.26 -5.36 1.36
C VAL A 337 13.45 -5.98 2.51
N ASP A 338 12.14 -6.16 2.33
CA ASP A 338 11.28 -6.70 3.38
C ASP A 338 11.15 -8.23 3.22
N PRO A 339 11.32 -9.00 4.30
CA PRO A 339 10.71 -10.30 4.39
C PRO A 339 9.21 -10.04 4.48
N GLN A 340 8.48 -10.15 3.37
CA GLN A 340 7.05 -10.36 3.53
C GLN A 340 6.91 -11.82 3.99
N PRO A 341 6.29 -12.09 5.16
CA PRO A 341 5.75 -13.42 5.38
C PRO A 341 4.81 -13.66 4.22
N GLN A 342 5.09 -14.67 3.41
CA GLN A 342 4.09 -15.17 2.49
C GLN A 342 2.94 -15.60 3.40
N VAL A 343 1.78 -14.96 3.25
CA VAL A 343 0.54 -15.52 3.79
C VAL A 343 0.33 -16.78 2.97
N LEU A 344 0.93 -17.88 3.44
CA LEU A 344 0.64 -19.20 2.93
C LEU A 344 -0.83 -19.43 3.26
N ASP A 345 -1.63 -19.59 2.21
CA ASP A 345 -3.00 -20.03 2.29
C ASP A 345 -3.01 -21.38 3.01
N SER A 346 -3.24 -21.36 4.33
CA SER A 346 -3.59 -22.56 5.06
C SER A 346 -5.06 -22.83 4.77
N GLU A 347 -5.31 -23.51 3.65
CA GLU A 347 -6.49 -24.34 3.49
C GLU A 347 -6.48 -25.36 4.63
N ASN A 348 -7.29 -25.12 5.64
CA ASN A 348 -7.83 -26.18 6.48
C ASN A 348 -9.23 -25.79 6.90
N SER A 349 -10.17 -26.24 6.08
CA SER A 349 -11.55 -26.46 6.47
C SER A 349 -11.59 -27.46 7.63
N ASN A 350 -12.24 -27.10 8.73
CA ASN A 350 -13.30 -27.92 9.32
C ASN A 350 -14.07 -27.09 10.35
N ASP A 351 -15.24 -26.67 9.88
CA ASP A 351 -16.57 -26.78 10.47
C ASP A 351 -16.89 -26.40 11.94
N SER A 352 -18.02 -25.68 11.99
CA SER A 352 -19.09 -25.54 12.99
C SER A 352 -18.83 -24.97 14.40
N GLY A 353 -19.56 -23.88 14.70
CA GLY A 353 -19.79 -23.39 16.06
C GLY A 353 -20.37 -21.98 16.14
N ASP A 354 -21.69 -21.89 16.10
CA ASP A 354 -22.54 -20.71 16.35
C ASP A 354 -22.09 -19.84 17.56
N GLY A 355 -22.23 -18.51 17.47
CA GLY A 355 -22.12 -17.66 18.67
C GLY A 355 -21.70 -16.21 18.48
N VAL A 356 -22.67 -15.36 18.12
CA VAL A 356 -22.85 -13.93 18.51
C VAL A 356 -21.72 -13.30 19.34
N LYS A 357 -20.95 -12.35 18.78
CA LYS A 357 -20.26 -11.27 19.54
C LYS A 357 -20.19 -9.99 18.70
N SER A 358 -21.11 -9.06 18.95
CA SER A 358 -20.93 -7.92 19.88
C SER A 358 -19.86 -6.94 19.40
N MET A 359 -20.34 -5.84 18.83
CA MET A 359 -19.59 -4.62 18.56
C MET A 359 -19.05 -4.02 19.87
N GLN A 360 -17.96 -3.26 19.73
CA GLN A 360 -17.34 -2.33 20.68
C GLN A 360 -16.10 -2.89 21.40
N HIS A 361 -14.92 -2.44 20.97
CA HIS A 361 -14.15 -1.44 21.73
C HIS A 361 -12.97 -0.94 20.88
N CYS A 362 -13.06 0.32 20.47
CA CYS A 362 -11.92 1.09 20.02
C CYS A 362 -11.00 1.34 21.22
N ARG A 363 -9.76 0.86 21.16
CA ARG A 363 -8.65 1.45 21.92
C ARG A 363 -7.53 1.87 20.97
N ARG A 364 -7.35 3.19 20.88
CA ARG A 364 -6.13 3.87 20.46
C ARG A 364 -4.92 3.16 21.08
N ARG A 365 -3.99 2.68 20.25
CA ARG A 365 -2.60 2.46 20.66
C ARG A 365 -1.68 3.09 19.61
N ASN A 366 -0.90 4.06 20.10
CA ASN A 366 0.23 4.63 19.40
C ASN A 366 1.30 3.55 19.27
N LEU A 367 1.73 3.27 18.04
CA LEU A 367 2.97 2.57 17.76
C LEU A 367 3.55 3.19 16.48
N THR A 368 4.64 3.90 16.70
CA THR A 368 5.55 4.50 15.73
C THR A 368 6.49 3.41 15.28
N THR A 369 6.30 2.87 14.09
CA THR A 369 7.33 2.10 13.38
C THR A 369 7.77 2.92 12.18
N ALA A 370 8.86 3.66 12.38
CA ALA A 370 9.60 4.28 11.31
C ALA A 370 10.49 3.18 10.69
N GLY A 371 10.04 2.62 9.56
CA GLY A 371 10.90 1.75 8.76
C GLY A 371 11.88 2.62 7.98
N GLU A 372 13.16 2.52 8.28
CA GLU A 372 14.21 3.17 7.49
C GLU A 372 14.49 2.35 6.22
N TYR A 373 14.48 3.03 5.07
CA TYR A 373 14.58 2.40 3.75
C TYR A 373 16.02 2.35 3.26
N LEU A 374 16.31 1.40 2.38
CA LEU A 374 17.52 1.46 1.57
C LEU A 374 17.34 2.62 0.61
N HIS A 375 17.88 3.76 0.99
CA HIS A 375 18.21 4.81 0.06
C HIS A 375 19.53 4.38 -0.57
N ALA A 376 19.50 4.03 -1.85
CA ALA A 376 20.67 4.23 -2.68
C ALA A 376 20.56 5.66 -3.22
N PRO A 377 21.10 6.69 -2.52
CA PRO A 377 21.25 8.00 -3.13
C PRO A 377 22.29 7.83 -4.22
N VAL A 378 21.81 7.64 -5.44
CA VAL A 378 22.67 7.80 -6.61
C VAL A 378 22.56 9.28 -6.98
N CYS A 379 23.47 10.07 -6.44
CA CYS A 379 23.70 11.44 -6.90
C CYS A 379 24.35 11.36 -8.29
N VAL A 380 23.53 11.18 -9.33
CA VAL A 380 23.96 11.42 -10.70
C VAL A 380 23.44 12.80 -11.08
N GLY A 381 24.36 13.65 -11.52
CA GLY A 381 24.09 15.02 -11.92
C GLY A 381 22.86 15.11 -12.82
N VAL A 382 21.99 16.04 -12.47
CA VAL A 382 20.72 16.42 -13.12
C VAL A 382 20.88 16.74 -14.61
N GLU A 383 22.09 16.86 -15.14
CA GLU A 383 22.29 17.34 -16.51
C GLU A 383 21.99 16.29 -17.59
N GLU A 384 22.09 14.98 -17.31
CA GLU A 384 21.90 13.94 -18.35
C GLU A 384 20.45 13.42 -18.50
N ALA A 385 19.63 13.48 -17.45
CA ALA A 385 18.26 12.93 -17.48
C ALA A 385 17.19 13.94 -17.97
N TRP A 386 17.58 15.20 -18.17
CA TRP A 386 16.67 16.35 -18.28
C TRP A 386 16.63 16.98 -19.67
N ALA A 387 17.59 16.63 -20.53
CA ALA A 387 17.63 16.91 -21.97
C ALA A 387 16.96 15.79 -22.78
#